data_AF-A0A924BAZ2-F1
#
_entry.id   AF-A0A924BAZ2-F1
#
_cell.length_a   1.000
_cell.length_b   1.000
_cell.length_c   1.000
_cell.angle_alpha   90.00
_cell.angle_beta   90.00
_cell.angle_gamma   90.00
#
_symmetry.space_group_name_H-M   'P 1'
#
loop_
_entity.id
_entity.type
_entity.pdbx_description
1 polymer ?
#
loop_
_entity_poly.entity_id
_entity_poly.type
_entity_poly.pdbx_seq_one_letter_code
_entity_poly.pdbx_strand_id
1 'polypeptide(L)'
;MEVKVFENIEEIKTEINNIEISYIQLYDQIMFNYSGMIERYELESSNYGENIFLAHIFECRGLDWSGHALYKELRYKFNSIQDLIGYLINKHNITIQNMNGNFPENMPTQMDSSIDEKIIFKQNWDKFIIDFEKGKFLDNKLKLVS
;
A
#
# COMPACT_ATOMS: atom_id res chain seq x y z
N MET A 1 -7.63 -2.92 14.35
CA MET A 1 -8.27 -1.98 13.41
C MET A 1 -9.31 -2.79 12.68
N GLU A 2 -10.59 -2.41 12.76
CA GLU A 2 -11.64 -3.13 12.03
C GLU A 2 -11.46 -2.88 10.54
N VAL A 3 -11.52 -3.95 9.77
CA VAL A 3 -11.37 -3.90 8.33
C VAL A 3 -12.70 -3.44 7.73
N LYS A 4 -12.72 -2.25 7.14
CA LYS A 4 -13.92 -1.69 6.51
C LYS A 4 -14.00 -2.12 5.05
N VAL A 5 -15.13 -2.73 4.68
CA VAL A 5 -15.45 -3.07 3.29
C VAL A 5 -16.33 -1.97 2.73
N PHE A 6 -15.91 -1.39 1.60
CA PHE A 6 -16.69 -0.38 0.90
C PHE A 6 -17.48 -1.03 -0.25
N GLU A 7 -18.76 -0.71 -0.38
CA GLU A 7 -19.58 -1.20 -1.48
C GLU A 7 -19.50 -0.29 -2.71
N ASN A 8 -19.19 0.99 -2.50
CA ASN A 8 -19.17 2.01 -3.55
C ASN A 8 -18.25 3.22 -3.19
N ILE A 9 -18.00 4.09 -4.17
CA ILE A 9 -17.17 5.30 -3.99
C ILE A 9 -17.81 6.32 -3.03
N GLU A 10 -19.14 6.37 -2.96
CA GLU A 10 -19.84 7.35 -2.09
C GLU A 10 -19.62 7.06 -0.61
N GLU A 11 -19.47 5.79 -0.23
CA GLU A 11 -19.08 5.41 1.13
C GLU A 11 -17.66 5.86 1.47
N ILE A 12 -16.72 5.73 0.53
CA ILE A 12 -15.34 6.21 0.71
C ILE A 12 -15.32 7.73 0.89
N LYS A 13 -16.08 8.46 0.05
CA LYS A 13 -16.24 9.93 0.16
C LYS A 13 -16.81 10.34 1.51
N THR A 14 -17.87 9.66 1.93
CA THR A 14 -18.53 9.94 3.21
C THR A 14 -17.57 9.74 4.37
N GLU A 15 -16.76 8.68 4.32
CA GLU A 15 -15.75 8.41 5.35
C GLU A 15 -14.73 9.56 5.45
N ILE A 16 -14.15 9.98 4.33
CA ILE A 16 -13.04 10.95 4.38
C ILE A 16 -13.48 12.40 4.54
N ASN A 17 -14.71 12.76 4.19
CA ASN A 17 -15.22 14.13 4.33
C ASN A 17 -15.62 14.45 5.77
N ASN A 18 -15.86 13.44 6.60
CA ASN A 18 -16.27 13.59 7.99
C ASN A 18 -15.09 13.65 8.98
N ILE A 19 -13.87 13.46 8.50
CA ILE A 19 -12.67 13.32 9.33
C ILE A 19 -11.61 14.32 8.85
N GLU A 20 -10.98 15.02 9.78
CA GLU A 20 -9.93 16.01 9.47
C GLU A 20 -8.71 15.35 8.80
N ILE A 21 -8.31 14.18 9.30
CA ILE A 21 -7.26 13.33 8.72
C ILE A 21 -7.75 11.89 8.72
N SER A 22 -7.83 11.26 7.55
CA SER A 22 -8.27 9.88 7.39
C SER A 22 -7.22 9.06 6.63
N TYR A 23 -7.00 7.84 7.10
CA TYR A 23 -6.19 6.83 6.42
C TYR A 23 -7.07 5.60 6.21
N ILE A 24 -7.21 5.20 4.96
CA ILE A 24 -8.01 4.05 4.57
C ILE A 24 -7.10 3.10 3.81
N GLN A 25 -6.82 1.95 4.40
CA GLN A 25 -6.18 0.86 3.67
C GLN A 25 -7.13 0.36 2.59
N LEU A 26 -6.74 0.54 1.34
CA LEU A 26 -7.53 0.10 0.21
C LEU A 26 -7.18 -1.34 -0.13
N TYR A 27 -5.89 -1.65 -0.33
CA TYR A 27 -5.52 -2.91 -0.98
C TYR A 27 -4.14 -3.40 -0.55
N ASP A 28 -4.00 -4.72 -0.38
CA ASP A 28 -2.73 -5.40 -0.14
C ASP A 28 -2.53 -6.55 -1.15
N GLN A 29 -1.30 -6.72 -1.65
CA GLN A 29 -0.92 -7.90 -2.43
C GLN A 29 0.51 -8.37 -2.15
N ILE A 30 0.71 -9.69 -2.27
CA ILE A 30 2.05 -10.30 -2.22
C ILE A 30 2.80 -9.94 -3.51
N MET A 31 4.06 -9.52 -3.37
CA MET A 31 4.90 -9.24 -4.53
C MET A 31 5.55 -10.52 -5.07
N PHE A 32 5.08 -11.02 -6.21
CA PHE A 32 5.59 -12.27 -6.81
C PHE A 32 7.10 -12.30 -7.06
N ASN A 33 7.71 -11.15 -7.35
CA ASN A 33 9.14 -11.04 -7.69
C ASN A 33 10.05 -10.77 -6.48
N TYR A 34 9.47 -10.60 -5.28
CA TYR A 34 10.18 -10.31 -4.04
C TYR A 34 9.54 -11.07 -2.88
N SER A 35 10.00 -12.30 -2.61
CA SER A 35 9.45 -13.11 -1.53
C SER A 35 9.53 -12.41 -0.18
N GLY A 36 8.47 -12.51 0.63
CA GLY A 36 8.38 -11.85 1.94
C GLY A 36 7.89 -10.41 1.91
N MET A 37 7.61 -9.86 0.72
CA MET A 37 7.16 -8.49 0.53
C MET A 37 5.68 -8.38 0.21
N ILE A 38 5.07 -7.31 0.69
CA ILE A 38 3.78 -6.81 0.21
C ILE A 38 3.89 -5.45 -0.42
N GLU A 39 2.98 -5.22 -1.35
CA GLU A 39 2.60 -3.93 -1.88
C GLU A 39 1.23 -3.57 -1.30
N ARG A 40 1.11 -2.35 -0.77
CA ARG A 40 -0.10 -1.81 -0.17
C ARG A 40 -0.43 -0.46 -0.78
N TYR A 41 -1.73 -0.21 -0.97
CA TYR A 41 -2.28 1.09 -1.30
C TYR A 41 -3.15 1.60 -0.16
N GLU A 42 -2.83 2.78 0.35
CA GLU A 42 -3.64 3.51 1.32
C GLU A 42 -4.10 4.84 0.72
N LEU A 43 -5.37 5.16 0.94
CA LEU A 43 -5.91 6.49 0.71
C LEU A 43 -5.66 7.33 1.96
N GLU A 44 -4.93 8.42 1.80
CA GLU A 44 -4.82 9.45 2.82
C GLU A 44 -5.63 10.67 2.39
N SER A 45 -6.44 11.17 3.32
CA SER A 45 -7.20 12.40 3.16
C SER A 45 -6.87 13.37 4.29
N SER A 46 -6.73 14.65 3.96
CA SER A 46 -6.67 15.70 4.97
C SER A 46 -7.59 16.89 4.63
N ASN A 47 -7.86 17.72 5.63
CA ASN A 47 -8.76 18.87 5.54
C ASN A 47 -10.14 18.48 5.02
N TYR A 48 -10.76 17.46 5.63
CA TYR A 48 -12.13 17.04 5.29
C TYR A 48 -12.31 16.67 3.80
N GLY A 49 -11.30 16.01 3.20
CA GLY A 49 -11.35 15.57 1.80
C GLY A 49 -10.79 16.56 0.78
N GLU A 50 -10.29 17.73 1.19
CA GLU A 50 -9.69 18.70 0.25
C GLU A 50 -8.33 18.23 -0.29
N ASN A 51 -7.56 17.48 0.49
CA ASN A 51 -6.29 16.93 0.04
C ASN A 51 -6.36 15.42 -0.02
N ILE A 52 -6.25 14.88 -1.23
CA ILE A 52 -6.31 13.45 -1.49
C ILE A 52 -4.94 12.93 -1.91
N PHE A 53 -4.48 11.89 -1.25
CA PHE A 53 -3.22 11.23 -1.54
C PHE A 53 -3.38 9.72 -1.62
N LEU A 54 -2.56 9.11 -2.48
CA LEU A 54 -2.32 7.68 -2.49
C LEU A 54 -0.95 7.43 -1.89
N ALA A 55 -0.89 6.73 -0.76
CA ALA A 55 0.34 6.13 -0.24
C ALA A 55 0.50 4.74 -0.86
N HIS A 56 1.57 4.58 -1.63
CA HIS A 56 1.98 3.32 -2.24
C HIS A 56 3.14 2.75 -1.42
N ILE A 57 2.82 1.79 -0.56
CA ILE A 57 3.68 1.26 0.48
C ILE A 57 4.19 -0.12 0.07
N PHE A 58 5.46 -0.38 0.37
CA PHE A 58 6.11 -1.68 0.20
C PHE A 58 6.68 -2.10 1.54
N GLU A 59 6.33 -3.27 2.06
CA GLU A 59 6.73 -3.73 3.40
C GLU A 59 7.25 -5.17 3.33
N CYS A 60 8.39 -5.45 3.98
CA CYS A 60 8.86 -6.82 4.19
C CYS A 60 8.43 -7.31 5.57
N ARG A 61 7.55 -8.33 5.60
CA ARG A 61 6.87 -8.78 6.84
C ARG A 61 7.59 -9.93 7.57
N GLY A 62 8.38 -10.71 6.83
CA GLY A 62 9.15 -11.83 7.39
C GLY A 62 10.52 -11.42 7.96
N LEU A 63 10.92 -10.16 7.77
CA LEU A 63 12.15 -9.59 8.30
C LEU A 63 11.80 -8.51 9.32
N ASP A 64 11.89 -8.85 10.59
CA ASP A 64 12.03 -7.83 11.61
C ASP A 64 13.24 -8.18 12.48
N TRP A 65 14.32 -7.43 12.24
CA TRP A 65 15.61 -7.66 12.85
C TRP A 65 15.75 -6.90 14.19
N SER A 66 14.78 -6.02 14.54
CA SER A 66 14.91 -5.12 15.71
C SER A 66 13.66 -4.30 16.10
N GLY A 67 12.45 -4.69 15.71
CA GLY A 67 11.21 -3.93 15.91
C GLY A 67 10.96 -2.81 14.89
N HIS A 68 11.71 -2.77 13.78
CA HIS A 68 11.54 -1.75 12.74
C HIS A 68 10.97 -2.40 11.49
N ALA A 69 9.77 -1.98 11.08
CA ALA A 69 9.19 -2.37 9.80
C ALA A 69 10.14 -1.95 8.67
N LEU A 70 10.59 -2.91 7.87
CA LEU A 70 11.33 -2.64 6.64
C LEU A 70 10.31 -2.24 5.58
N TYR A 71 10.11 -0.93 5.42
CA TYR A 71 9.19 -0.41 4.42
C TYR A 71 9.75 0.76 3.60
N LYS A 72 9.15 0.96 2.44
CA LYS A 72 9.33 2.13 1.57
C LYS A 72 7.96 2.62 1.14
N GLU A 73 7.85 3.91 0.89
CA GLU A 73 6.61 4.55 0.49
C GLU A 73 6.85 5.52 -0.67
N LEU A 74 5.91 5.56 -1.60
CA LEU A 74 5.76 6.60 -2.60
C LEU A 74 4.39 7.25 -2.40
N ARG A 75 4.35 8.55 -2.22
CA ARG A 75 3.09 9.27 -2.00
C ARG A 75 2.76 10.14 -3.20
N TYR A 76 1.52 10.04 -3.68
CA TYR A 76 1.06 10.76 -4.87
C TYR A 76 -0.16 11.62 -4.55
N LYS A 77 -0.19 12.86 -5.03
CA LYS A 77 -1.35 13.75 -4.86
C LYS A 77 -2.34 13.58 -6.01
N PHE A 78 -3.63 13.51 -5.68
CA PHE A 78 -4.74 13.49 -6.61
C PHE A 78 -5.64 14.72 -6.44
N ASN A 79 -6.39 15.08 -7.48
CA ASN A 79 -7.32 16.22 -7.44
C ASN A 79 -8.66 15.84 -6.79
N SER A 80 -9.01 14.55 -6.81
CA SER A 80 -10.25 14.03 -6.23
C SER A 80 -10.12 12.54 -5.89
N ILE A 81 -11.03 12.01 -5.07
CA ILE A 81 -11.12 10.56 -4.84
C ILE A 81 -11.42 9.82 -6.13
N GLN A 82 -12.29 10.36 -6.99
CA GLN A 82 -12.64 9.72 -8.26
C GLN A 82 -11.42 9.52 -9.16
N ASP A 83 -10.50 10.48 -9.20
CA ASP A 83 -9.26 10.35 -9.97
C ASP A 83 -8.36 9.25 -9.39
N LEU A 84 -8.26 9.17 -8.06
CA LEU A 84 -7.47 8.15 -7.36
C LEU A 84 -8.05 6.75 -7.60
N ILE A 85 -9.35 6.56 -7.37
CA ILE A 85 -10.02 5.28 -7.57
C ILE A 85 -9.99 4.89 -9.05
N GLY A 86 -10.21 5.85 -9.95
CA GLY A 86 -10.08 5.64 -11.39
C GLY A 86 -8.65 5.23 -11.79
N TYR A 87 -7.62 5.79 -11.16
CA TYR A 87 -6.24 5.35 -11.35
C TYR A 87 -6.03 3.91 -10.90
N LEU A 88 -6.47 3.53 -9.69
CA LEU A 88 -6.31 2.17 -9.17
C LEU A 88 -7.02 1.12 -10.04
N ILE A 89 -8.24 1.42 -10.50
CA ILE A 89 -9.00 0.55 -11.40
C ILE A 89 -8.27 0.39 -12.74
N ASN A 90 -7.88 1.50 -13.39
CA ASN A 90 -7.34 1.44 -14.75
C ASN A 90 -5.89 0.95 -14.81
N LYS A 91 -5.07 1.29 -13.81
CA LYS A 91 -3.64 0.97 -13.78
C LYS A 91 -3.36 -0.40 -13.18
N HIS A 92 -4.06 -0.73 -12.09
CA HIS A 92 -3.76 -1.89 -11.25
C HIS A 92 -4.88 -2.93 -11.24
N ASN A 93 -6.00 -2.68 -11.93
CA ASN A 93 -7.17 -3.55 -11.94
C ASN A 93 -7.73 -3.84 -10.53
N ILE A 94 -7.58 -2.87 -9.62
CA ILE A 94 -8.11 -2.92 -8.25
C ILE A 94 -9.52 -2.32 -8.29
N THR A 95 -10.56 -3.15 -8.14
CA THR A 95 -11.94 -2.68 -8.07
C THR A 95 -12.33 -2.32 -6.63
N ILE A 96 -13.45 -1.62 -6.46
CA ILE A 96 -13.99 -1.28 -5.13
C ILE A 96 -14.21 -2.54 -4.28
N GLN A 97 -14.64 -3.65 -4.88
CA GLN A 97 -14.84 -4.92 -4.18
C GLN A 97 -13.53 -5.55 -3.71
N ASN A 98 -12.39 -5.19 -4.33
CA ASN A 98 -11.07 -5.56 -3.86
C ASN A 98 -10.57 -4.63 -2.76
N MET A 99 -11.21 -3.46 -2.55
CA MET A 99 -10.82 -2.47 -1.57
C MET A 99 -11.36 -2.82 -0.18
N ASN A 100 -10.85 -3.90 0.37
CA ASN A 100 -11.33 -4.44 1.63
C ASN A 100 -10.25 -4.48 2.69
N GLY A 101 -9.06 -3.89 2.50
CA GLY A 101 -8.00 -3.81 3.51
C GLY A 101 -7.57 -5.13 4.16
N ASN A 102 -7.93 -6.28 3.59
CA ASN A 102 -7.57 -7.57 4.15
C ASN A 102 -6.16 -7.95 3.73
N PHE A 103 -5.36 -8.40 4.70
CA PHE A 103 -4.09 -9.05 4.40
C PHE A 103 -4.32 -10.35 3.63
N PRO A 104 -3.47 -10.67 2.63
CA PRO A 104 -3.50 -11.98 2.00
C PRO A 104 -3.28 -13.10 3.04
N GLU A 105 -4.03 -14.20 2.96
CA GLU A 105 -4.02 -15.28 3.97
C GLU A 105 -2.63 -15.94 4.16
N ASN A 106 -1.82 -16.00 3.10
CA ASN A 106 -0.52 -16.68 3.09
C ASN A 106 0.65 -15.73 3.37
N MET A 107 0.42 -14.70 4.17
CA MET A 107 1.45 -13.71 4.46
C MET A 107 2.49 -14.24 5.45
N PRO A 108 3.80 -14.19 5.12
CA PRO A 108 4.83 -14.59 6.05
C PRO A 108 4.83 -13.63 7.25
N THR A 109 4.76 -14.20 8.46
CA THR A 109 4.95 -13.46 9.70
C THR A 109 6.38 -13.62 10.19
N GLN A 110 6.90 -12.63 10.91
CA GLN A 110 8.23 -12.70 11.52
C GLN A 110 8.40 -13.92 12.45
N MET A 111 7.34 -14.27 13.20
CA MET A 111 7.37 -15.36 14.18
C MET A 111 7.41 -16.73 13.52
N ASP A 112 6.74 -16.89 12.39
CA ASP A 112 6.58 -18.18 11.71
C ASP A 112 7.69 -18.46 10.69
N SER A 113 8.50 -17.46 10.35
CA SER A 113 9.58 -17.59 9.36
C SER A 113 10.82 -18.29 9.92
N SER A 114 11.23 -19.38 9.28
CA SER A 114 12.48 -20.10 9.52
C SER A 114 13.73 -19.24 9.22
N ILE A 115 14.91 -19.71 9.64
CA ILE A 115 16.18 -19.03 9.36
C ILE A 115 16.44 -18.95 7.84
N ASP A 116 16.17 -20.02 7.11
CA ASP A 116 16.37 -20.07 5.66
C ASP A 116 15.45 -19.09 4.94
N GLU A 117 14.18 -18.99 5.35
CA GLU A 117 13.23 -18.00 4.83
C GLU A 117 13.69 -16.57 5.12
N LYS A 118 14.21 -16.31 6.32
CA LYS A 118 14.77 -14.99 6.68
C LYS A 118 15.97 -14.62 5.80
N ILE A 119 16.81 -15.58 5.41
CA ILE A 119 17.90 -15.33 4.46
C ILE A 119 17.32 -14.96 3.08
N ILE A 120 16.33 -15.71 2.60
CA ILE A 120 15.67 -15.45 1.31
C ILE A 120 14.99 -14.08 1.31
N PHE A 121 14.24 -13.74 2.35
CA PHE A 121 13.58 -12.45 2.45
C PHE A 121 14.59 -11.32 2.47
N LYS A 122 15.72 -11.45 3.19
CA LYS A 122 16.77 -10.42 3.22
C LYS A 122 17.35 -10.15 1.84
N GLN A 123 17.63 -11.19 1.07
CA GLN A 123 18.10 -11.06 -0.31
C GLN A 123 17.07 -10.36 -1.21
N ASN A 124 15.78 -10.69 -1.04
CA ASN A 124 14.70 -10.06 -1.79
C ASN A 124 14.50 -8.60 -1.40
N TRP A 125 14.63 -8.25 -0.11
CA TRP A 125 14.61 -6.88 0.37
C TRP A 125 15.74 -6.05 -0.25
N ASP A 126 16.97 -6.57 -0.25
CA ASP A 126 18.12 -5.86 -0.81
C ASP A 126 17.94 -5.62 -2.32
N LYS A 127 17.44 -6.64 -3.04
CA LYS A 127 17.08 -6.51 -4.46
C LYS A 127 15.96 -5.48 -4.67
N PHE A 128 14.92 -5.50 -3.84
CA PHE A 128 13.83 -4.53 -3.89
C PHE A 128 14.34 -3.11 -3.72
N ILE A 129 15.23 -2.85 -2.77
CA ILE A 129 15.78 -1.51 -2.51
C ILE A 129 16.53 -0.99 -3.73
N ILE A 130 17.37 -1.81 -4.36
CA ILE A 130 18.08 -1.44 -5.59
C ILE A 130 17.08 -1.08 -6.71
N ASP A 131 16.03 -1.87 -6.89
CA ASP A 131 15.02 -1.63 -7.92
C ASP A 131 14.15 -0.40 -7.61
N PHE A 132 13.85 -0.16 -6.33
CA PHE A 132 13.13 1.02 -5.86
C PHE A 132 13.92 2.30 -6.09
N GLU A 133 15.22 2.32 -5.74
CA GLU A 133 16.12 3.46 -5.94
C GLU A 133 16.33 3.78 -7.43
N LYS A 134 16.22 2.77 -8.32
CA LYS A 134 16.21 2.96 -9.77
C LYS A 134 14.88 3.50 -10.32
N GLY A 135 13.88 3.72 -9.46
CA GLY A 135 12.58 4.25 -9.84
C GLY A 135 11.66 3.23 -10.52
N LYS A 136 11.90 1.92 -10.36
CA LYS A 136 11.09 0.87 -11.00
C LYS A 136 9.60 0.95 -10.66
N PHE A 137 9.27 1.45 -9.48
CA PHE A 137 7.91 1.57 -8.97
C PHE A 137 7.34 2.99 -9.06
N LEU A 138 8.13 3.94 -9.58
CA LEU A 138 7.72 5.33 -9.71
C LEU A 138 6.79 5.50 -10.92
N ASP A 139 5.60 6.05 -10.69
CA ASP A 139 4.76 6.50 -11.80
C ASP A 139 5.06 7.98 -12.11
N ASN A 140 5.90 8.18 -13.13
CA ASN A 140 6.33 9.51 -13.57
C ASN A 140 5.19 10.36 -14.16
N LYS A 141 3.99 9.80 -14.38
CA LYS A 141 2.81 10.57 -14.81
C LYS A 141 2.07 11.19 -13.64
N LEU A 142 2.32 10.73 -12.41
CA LEU A 142 1.71 11.25 -11.20
C LEU A 142 2.62 12.26 -10.53
N LYS A 143 2.01 13.20 -9.79
CA LYS A 143 2.74 14.14 -8.96
C LYS A 143 3.16 13.44 -7.66
N LEU A 144 4.40 13.00 -7.60
CA LEU A 144 5.04 12.55 -6.37
C LEU A 144 5.08 13.72 -5.37
N VAL A 145 4.68 13.46 -4.13
CA VAL A 145 4.82 14.37 -3.00
C VAL A 145 5.75 13.73 -1.98
N SER A 146 6.76 14.50 -1.56
CA SER A 146 7.79 14.09 -0.60
C SER A 146 7.31 14.19 0.83
#